data_AF-A0A9E3UXD1-F1
#
_entry.id   AF-A0A9E3UXD1-F1
#
_cell.length_a   1.000
_cell.length_b   1.000
_cell.length_c   1.000
_cell.angle_alpha   90.00
_cell.angle_beta   90.00
_cell.angle_gamma   90.00
#
_symmetry.space_group_name_H-M   'P 1'
#
loop_
_entity.id
_entity.type
_entity.pdbx_description
1 polymer ?
#
loop_
_entity_poly.entity_id
_entity_poly.type
_entity_poly.pdbx_seq_one_letter_code
_entity_poly.pdbx_strand_id
1 'polypeptide(L)'
;MSTSANASSVTQMELAFESARRAGDELSRWRQERLTALNALARELGLPLGKDVEVRLKDGTTMRGVLELADDVLWVEARRDFRMALRIQRCTFLPGDIEACVRMD
;
A
#
# COMPACT_ATOMS: atom_id res chain seq x y z
N MET A 1 -53.88 0.52 37.83
CA MET A 1 -52.43 0.30 37.92
C MET A 1 -52.01 -0.41 36.64
N SER A 2 -51.45 0.33 35.69
CA SER A 2 -51.01 -0.21 34.39
C SER A 2 -49.51 0.04 34.26
N THR A 3 -48.71 -0.97 34.56
CA THR A 3 -47.29 -1.03 34.26
C THR A 3 -47.12 -1.55 32.85
N SER A 4 -46.72 -0.69 31.91
CA SER A 4 -46.31 -1.12 30.56
C SER A 4 -44.79 -1.01 30.45
N ALA A 5 -44.15 -2.15 30.29
CA ALA A 5 -42.72 -2.30 30.11
C ALA A 5 -42.29 -1.97 28.66
N ASN A 6 -41.27 -1.14 28.57
CA ASN A 6 -40.07 -1.21 27.73
C ASN A 6 -40.12 -1.97 26.38
N ALA A 7 -39.79 -1.26 25.29
CA ALA A 7 -39.08 -1.82 24.14
C ALA A 7 -38.34 -0.70 23.39
N SER A 8 -37.12 -0.40 23.84
CA SER A 8 -36.13 0.37 23.09
C SER A 8 -35.79 -0.36 21.79
N SER A 9 -36.39 0.05 20.68
CA SER A 9 -36.04 -0.42 19.33
C SER A 9 -34.69 0.17 18.92
N VAL A 10 -33.60 -0.38 19.45
CA VAL A 10 -32.26 -0.19 18.90
C VAL A 10 -32.21 -1.01 17.63
N THR A 11 -32.35 -0.34 16.49
CA THR A 11 -32.14 -0.92 15.17
C THR A 11 -30.67 -1.30 15.07
N GLN A 12 -30.35 -2.54 15.43
CA GLN A 12 -29.04 -3.13 15.17
C GLN A 12 -28.89 -3.19 13.65
N MET A 13 -28.08 -2.27 13.10
CA MET A 13 -27.54 -2.40 11.74
C MET A 13 -26.65 -3.64 11.74
N GLU A 14 -27.25 -4.78 11.42
CA GLU A 14 -26.54 -5.97 10.96
C GLU A 14 -25.64 -5.50 9.81
N LEU A 15 -24.33 -5.51 10.03
CA LEU A 15 -23.36 -5.28 8.96
C LEU A 15 -23.59 -6.41 7.94
N ALA A 16 -24.18 -6.06 6.79
CA ALA A 16 -24.52 -7.01 5.75
C ALA A 16 -23.25 -7.56 5.08
N PHE A 17 -22.60 -8.54 5.72
CA PHE A 17 -21.44 -9.25 5.17
C PHE A 17 -21.83 -10.25 4.07
N GLU A 18 -23.10 -10.35 3.66
CA GLU A 18 -23.54 -11.24 2.57
C GLU A 18 -22.93 -10.90 1.20
N SER A 19 -22.47 -9.66 1.00
CA SER A 19 -21.67 -9.26 -0.17
C SER A 19 -20.31 -9.96 -0.25
N ALA A 20 -19.78 -10.47 0.87
CA ALA A 20 -18.48 -11.14 0.91
C ALA A 20 -18.44 -12.47 0.13
N ARG A 21 -19.58 -13.07 -0.24
CA ARG A 21 -19.61 -14.27 -1.10
C ARG A 21 -19.21 -14.00 -2.55
N ARG A 22 -19.18 -12.74 -3.00
CA ARG A 22 -18.61 -12.31 -4.30
C ARG A 22 -17.20 -11.72 -4.17
N ALA A 23 -16.54 -11.87 -3.02
CA ALA A 23 -15.26 -11.21 -2.72
C ALA A 23 -14.08 -11.64 -3.60
N GLY A 24 -14.18 -12.74 -4.35
CA GLY A 24 -13.10 -13.19 -5.26
C GLY A 24 -12.79 -12.16 -6.36
N ASP A 25 -13.83 -11.53 -6.90
CA ASP A 25 -13.70 -10.56 -8.00
C ASP A 25 -13.27 -9.18 -7.48
N GLU A 26 -13.75 -8.78 -6.30
CA GLU A 26 -13.43 -7.48 -5.69
C GLU A 26 -12.00 -7.42 -5.16
N LEU A 27 -11.50 -8.49 -4.53
CA LEU A 27 -10.09 -8.58 -4.12
C LEU A 27 -9.15 -8.50 -5.32
N SER A 28 -9.50 -9.18 -6.41
CA SER A 28 -8.72 -9.16 -7.66
C SER A 28 -8.70 -7.77 -8.28
N ARG A 29 -9.86 -7.08 -8.31
CA ARG A 29 -9.95 -5.69 -8.76
C ARG A 29 -9.10 -4.75 -7.91
N TRP A 30 -9.17 -4.85 -6.58
CA TRP A 30 -8.35 -4.03 -5.69
C TRP A 30 -6.85 -4.29 -5.89
N ARG A 31 -6.43 -5.55 -6.07
CA ARG A 31 -5.03 -5.89 -6.39
C ARG A 31 -4.58 -5.25 -7.71
N GLN A 32 -5.46 -5.23 -8.72
CA GLN A 32 -5.17 -4.63 -10.02
C GLN A 32 -5.05 -3.10 -9.93
N GLU A 33 -5.94 -2.44 -9.20
CA GLU A 33 -5.89 -1.00 -8.94
C GLU A 33 -4.62 -0.62 -8.18
N ARG A 34 -4.26 -1.40 -7.14
CA ARG A 34 -3.00 -1.25 -6.40
C ARG A 34 -1.77 -1.41 -7.29
N LEU A 35 -1.74 -2.44 -8.16
CA LEU A 35 -0.64 -2.65 -9.10
C LEU A 35 -0.51 -1.49 -10.09
N THR A 36 -1.64 -0.96 -10.55
CA THR A 36 -1.68 0.19 -11.47
C THR A 36 -1.12 1.44 -10.81
N ALA A 37 -1.50 1.71 -9.56
CA ALA A 37 -0.97 2.82 -8.77
C ALA A 37 0.55 2.67 -8.53
N LEU A 38 1.02 1.48 -8.17
CA LEU A 38 2.46 1.21 -8.00
C LEU A 38 3.25 1.42 -9.29
N ASN A 39 2.71 0.99 -10.43
CA ASN A 39 3.35 1.21 -11.73
C ASN A 39 3.40 2.70 -12.12
N ALA A 40 2.35 3.47 -11.81
CA ALA A 40 2.34 4.91 -12.05
C ALA A 40 3.42 5.61 -11.20
N LEU A 41 3.51 5.24 -9.93
CA LEU A 41 4.51 5.76 -9.01
C LEU A 41 5.94 5.37 -9.41
N ALA A 42 6.16 4.11 -9.80
CA ALA A 42 7.44 3.64 -10.30
C ALA A 42 7.94 4.50 -11.48
N ARG A 43 7.02 4.87 -12.39
CA ARG A 43 7.31 5.75 -13.52
C ARG A 43 7.59 7.19 -13.09
N GLU A 44 6.86 7.71 -12.11
CA GLU A 44 7.08 9.06 -11.58
C GLU A 44 8.44 9.19 -10.89
N LEU A 45 8.84 8.19 -10.11
CA LEU A 45 10.13 8.14 -9.43
C LEU A 45 11.29 7.73 -10.34
N GLY A 46 11.01 7.15 -11.51
CA GLY A 46 12.03 6.54 -12.36
C GLY A 46 12.69 5.30 -11.73
N LEU A 47 11.98 4.61 -10.83
CA LEU A 47 12.50 3.48 -10.06
C LEU A 47 11.68 2.21 -10.32
N PRO A 48 12.32 1.03 -10.47
CA PRO A 48 11.63 -0.22 -10.75
C PRO A 48 11.04 -0.84 -9.47
N LEU A 49 9.94 -0.28 -8.96
CA LEU A 49 9.22 -0.83 -7.80
C LEU A 49 8.66 -2.23 -8.08
N GLY A 50 8.68 -3.10 -7.07
CA GLY A 50 8.23 -4.50 -7.14
C GLY A 50 9.17 -5.41 -7.94
N LYS A 51 10.38 -4.96 -8.26
CA LYS A 51 11.38 -5.72 -9.01
C LYS A 51 12.61 -6.01 -8.16
N ASP A 52 13.32 -7.09 -8.49
CA ASP A 52 14.63 -7.38 -7.90
C ASP A 52 15.68 -6.42 -8.47
N VAL A 53 16.40 -5.74 -7.57
CA VAL A 53 17.30 -4.66 -7.91
C VAL A 53 18.55 -4.71 -7.06
N GLU A 54 19.60 -4.05 -7.55
CA GLU A 54 20.71 -3.56 -6.75
C GLU A 54 20.59 -2.04 -6.61
N VAL A 55 20.54 -1.55 -5.37
CA VAL A 55 20.51 -0.12 -5.04
C VAL A 55 21.81 0.25 -4.34
N ARG A 56 22.44 1.31 -4.83
CA ARG A 56 23.55 1.99 -4.16
C ARG A 56 23.06 3.32 -3.62
N LEU A 57 23.29 3.54 -2.33
CA LEU A 57 23.00 4.79 -1.65
C LEU A 57 24.23 5.71 -1.69
N LYS A 58 23.98 7.01 -1.53
CA LYS A 58 25.01 8.06 -1.53
C LYS A 58 26.04 7.94 -0.41
N ASP A 59 25.73 7.20 0.65
CA ASP A 59 26.65 6.91 1.75
C ASP A 59 27.61 5.74 1.45
N GLY A 60 27.50 5.12 0.26
CA GLY A 60 28.29 3.96 -0.17
C GLY A 60 27.65 2.62 0.15
N THR A 61 26.51 2.58 0.86
CA THR A 61 25.78 1.36 1.17
C THR A 61 25.20 0.75 -0.11
N THR A 62 25.39 -0.56 -0.32
CA THR A 62 24.79 -1.30 -1.43
C THR A 62 23.86 -2.39 -0.90
N MET A 63 22.67 -2.49 -1.48
CA MET A 63 21.63 -3.44 -1.09
C MET A 63 21.07 -4.15 -2.31
N ARG A 64 20.63 -5.40 -2.13
CA ARG A 64 19.98 -6.19 -3.16
C ARG A 64 18.68 -6.81 -2.67
N GLY A 65 17.68 -6.81 -3.52
CA GLY A 65 16.41 -7.48 -3.30
C GLY A 65 15.26 -6.75 -3.99
N VAL A 66 14.04 -7.14 -3.64
CA VAL A 66 12.83 -6.50 -4.17
C VAL A 66 12.71 -5.08 -3.62
N LEU A 67 12.63 -4.09 -4.52
CA LEU A 67 12.38 -2.71 -4.16
C LEU A 67 10.90 -2.49 -3.88
N GLU A 68 10.57 -2.16 -2.64
CA GLU A 68 9.19 -1.99 -2.19
C GLU A 68 8.98 -0.59 -1.60
N LEU A 69 7.71 -0.20 -1.45
CA LEU A 69 7.37 0.91 -0.56
C LEU A 69 7.54 0.45 0.89
N ALA A 70 8.12 1.31 1.73
CA ALA A 70 8.26 1.03 3.15
C ALA A 70 6.91 1.07 3.86
N ASP A 71 6.07 2.04 3.49
CA ASP A 71 4.70 2.16 3.99
C ASP A 71 3.69 1.63 2.97
N ASP A 72 2.73 0.87 3.47
CA ASP A 72 1.57 0.35 2.72
C ASP A 72 0.46 1.42 2.61
N VAL A 73 0.82 2.69 2.35
CA VAL A 73 -0.15 3.80 2.35
C VAL A 73 -1.10 3.66 1.17
N LEU A 74 -2.26 3.05 1.45
CA LEU A 74 -3.40 2.88 0.55
C LEU A 74 -4.42 4.01 0.71
N TRP A 75 -3.98 5.22 1.02
CA TRP A 75 -4.82 6.40 0.90
C TRP A 75 -4.20 7.41 -0.06
N VAL A 76 -4.82 7.45 -1.25
CA VAL A 76 -4.71 8.52 -2.25
C VAL A 76 -5.50 9.73 -1.74
N GLU A 77 -5.26 10.16 -0.50
CA GLU A 77 -5.63 11.51 -0.10
C GLU A 77 -4.48 12.38 -0.57
N ALA A 78 -4.73 13.04 -1.69
CA ALA A 78 -3.84 13.84 -2.50
C ALA A 78 -3.10 14.94 -1.71
N ARG A 79 -2.15 14.54 -0.86
CA ARG A 79 -1.12 15.42 -0.32
C ARG A 79 0.22 14.90 -0.79
N ARG A 80 0.83 15.73 -1.63
CA ARG A 80 2.14 15.63 -2.26
C ARG A 80 3.29 15.74 -1.24
N ASP A 81 3.18 15.04 -0.13
CA ASP A 81 4.24 15.01 0.87
C ASP A 81 5.13 13.81 0.55
N PHE A 82 6.17 14.07 -0.24
CA PHE A 82 7.19 13.12 -0.73
C PHE A 82 8.08 12.55 0.39
N ARG A 83 7.51 12.15 1.52
CA ARG A 83 8.16 11.31 2.54
C ARG A 83 7.89 9.83 2.30
N MET A 84 7.75 9.44 1.04
CA MET A 84 7.53 8.06 0.67
C MET A 84 8.86 7.32 0.74
N ALA A 85 9.06 6.59 1.82
CA ALA A 85 10.27 5.81 2.01
C ALA A 85 10.18 4.50 1.20
N LEU A 86 11.32 4.08 0.68
CA LEU A 86 11.53 2.85 -0.05
C LEU A 86 12.17 1.83 0.87
N ARG A 87 11.98 0.54 0.57
CA ARG A 87 12.50 -0.55 1.35
C ARG A 87 13.07 -1.64 0.46
N ILE A 88 14.20 -2.19 0.86
CA ILE A 88 14.68 -3.51 0.44
C ILE A 88 14.80 -4.35 1.70
N GLN A 89 14.03 -5.44 1.77
CA GLN A 89 13.95 -6.30 2.97
C GLN A 89 13.59 -5.50 4.24
N ARG A 90 14.52 -5.28 5.17
CA ARG A 90 14.29 -4.51 6.42
C ARG A 90 14.93 -3.12 6.40
N CYS A 91 15.60 -2.77 5.31
CA CYS A 91 16.32 -1.51 5.19
C CYS A 91 15.44 -0.49 4.49
N THR A 92 15.17 0.61 5.17
CA THR A 92 14.33 1.71 4.67
C THR A 92 15.20 2.93 4.36
N PHE A 93 14.93 3.60 3.25
CA PHE A 93 15.69 4.76 2.76
C PHE A 93 14.78 5.69 1.94
N LEU A 94 15.19 6.94 1.73
CA LEU A 94 14.44 7.86 0.88
C LEU A 94 14.89 7.74 -0.58
N PRO A 95 14.02 8.03 -1.56
CA PRO A 95 14.42 8.12 -2.97
C PRO A 95 15.59 9.08 -3.19
N GLY A 96 15.67 10.15 -2.40
CA GLY A 96 16.76 11.13 -2.46
C GLY A 96 18.12 10.60 -2.00
N ASP A 97 18.17 9.46 -1.30
CA ASP A 97 19.41 8.82 -0.84
C ASP A 97 20.01 7.91 -1.91
N ILE A 98 19.26 7.59 -2.96
CA ILE A 98 19.73 6.72 -4.04
C ILE A 98 20.77 7.44 -4.88
N GLU A 99 21.91 6.78 -5.07
CA GLU A 99 22.94 7.15 -6.03
C GLU A 99 22.73 6.40 -7.35
N ALA A 100 22.46 5.09 -7.28
CA ALA A 100 22.22 4.24 -8.44
C ALA A 100 21.22 3.12 -8.13
N CYS A 101 20.40 2.75 -9.11
CA CYS A 101 19.47 1.62 -9.02
C CYS A 101 19.52 0.84 -10.33
N VAL A 102 19.82 -0.46 -10.26
CA VAL A 102 19.94 -1.35 -11.43
C VAL A 102 18.99 -2.53 -11.25
N ARG A 103 18.22 -2.84 -12.28
CA ARG A 103 17.34 -4.03 -12.31
C ARG A 103 18.18 -5.29 -12.53
N MET A 104 17.90 -6.36 -11.79
CA MET A 104 18.69 -7.61 -11.80
C MET A 104 18.07 -8.74 -12.64
N ASP A 105 16.92 -8.50 -13.27
CA ASP A 105 16.19 -9.41 -14.17
C ASP A 105 16.53 -9.22 -15.66
#